data_AF-A0A1F6B1P0-F1
#
_entry.id   AF-A0A1F6B1P0-F1
#
_cell.length_a   1.000
_cell.length_b   1.000
_cell.length_c   1.000
_cell.angle_alpha   90.00
_cell.angle_beta   90.00
_cell.angle_gamma   90.00
#
_symmetry.space_group_name_H-M   'P 1'
#
loop_
_entity.id
_entity.type
_entity.pdbx_description
1 polymer ?
#
loop_
_entity_poly.entity_id
_entity_poly.type
_entity_poly.pdbx_seq_one_letter_code
_entity_poly.pdbx_strand_id
1 'polypeptide(L)'
;MIKQKIFVPILIVIVVIILIVSYNILFKLEKKISNKAVENITTPMVTRVPVTPAIEADYDELMLEELNNAPKAEYKYTLSTGEEVTIKIPRGVDPPPQVVVERMYQRRR
;
A
#
# COMPACT_ATOMS: atom_id res chain seq x y z
N MET A 1 41.80 33.29 -27.99
CA MET A 1 40.88 32.16 -28.27
C MET A 1 41.16 30.86 -27.49
N ILE A 2 42.14 30.82 -26.57
CA ILE A 2 42.51 29.58 -25.84
C ILE A 2 41.75 29.44 -24.50
N LYS A 3 41.44 30.57 -23.83
CA LYS A 3 40.74 30.57 -22.54
C LYS A 3 39.39 29.83 -22.58
N GLN A 4 38.55 30.10 -23.59
CA GLN A 4 37.24 29.45 -23.73
C GLN A 4 37.31 27.92 -23.89
N LYS A 5 38.36 27.38 -24.53
CA LYS A 5 38.51 25.94 -24.75
C LYS A 5 38.82 25.16 -23.46
N ILE A 6 39.37 25.82 -22.45
CA ILE A 6 39.69 25.24 -21.14
C ILE A 6 38.51 25.42 -20.17
N PHE A 7 37.69 26.46 -20.33
CA PHE A 7 36.50 26.66 -19.49
C PHE A 7 35.42 25.61 -19.72
N VAL A 8 35.22 25.12 -20.94
CA VAL A 8 34.21 24.10 -21.25
C VAL A 8 34.41 22.80 -20.47
N PRO A 9 35.59 22.14 -20.48
CA PRO A 9 35.80 20.92 -19.70
C PRO A 9 35.71 21.17 -18.19
N ILE A 10 36.18 22.32 -17.70
CA ILE A 10 36.06 22.68 -16.27
C ILE A 10 34.59 22.84 -15.86
N LEU A 11 33.77 23.47 -16.71
CA LEU A 11 32.35 23.67 -16.44
C LEU A 11 31.59 22.34 -16.42
N ILE A 12 31.94 21.39 -17.29
CA ILE A 12 31.38 20.03 -17.27
C ILE A 12 31.71 19.32 -15.96
N VAL A 13 32.95 19.40 -15.49
CA VAL A 13 33.36 18.78 -14.21
C VAL A 13 32.59 19.38 -13.03
N ILE A 14 32.41 20.70 -13.00
CA ILE A 14 31.62 21.38 -11.95
C ILE A 14 30.17 20.89 -11.96
N VAL A 15 29.54 20.78 -13.13
CA VAL A 15 28.16 20.28 -13.25
C VAL A 15 28.05 18.83 -12.74
N VAL A 16 29.01 17.97 -13.08
CA VAL A 16 29.04 16.58 -12.59
C VAL A 16 29.17 16.51 -11.07
N ILE A 17 30.02 17.35 -10.48
CA ILE A 17 30.17 17.43 -9.01
C ILE A 17 28.85 17.88 -8.36
N ILE A 18 28.18 18.90 -8.91
CA ILE A 18 26.90 19.38 -8.39
C ILE A 18 25.84 18.27 -8.46
N LEU A 19 25.79 17.51 -9.56
CA LEU A 19 24.87 16.38 -9.71
C LEU A 19 25.11 15.29 -8.64
N ILE A 20 26.38 14.91 -8.41
CA ILE A 20 26.74 13.91 -7.39
C ILE A 20 26.37 14.39 -5.98
N VAL A 21 26.65 15.66 -5.66
CA VAL A 21 26.32 16.25 -4.35
C VAL A 21 24.80 16.33 -4.18
N SER A 22 24.08 16.79 -5.20
CA SER A 22 22.62 16.88 -5.19
C SER A 22 21.97 15.51 -4.99
N TYR A 23 22.48 14.47 -5.67
CA TYR A 23 22.02 13.10 -5.51
C TYR A 23 22.25 12.57 -4.08
N ASN A 24 23.45 12.81 -3.51
CA ASN A 24 23.75 12.42 -2.14
C ASN A 24 22.89 13.15 -1.10
N ILE A 25 22.59 14.43 -1.31
CA ILE A 25 21.70 15.21 -0.43
C ILE A 25 20.27 14.70 -0.55
N LEU A 26 19.76 14.49 -1.77
CA LEU A 26 18.40 14.01 -2.01
C LEU A 26 18.18 12.61 -1.41
N PHE A 27 19.13 11.70 -1.59
CA PHE A 27 19.05 10.34 -1.06
C PHE A 27 19.16 10.30 0.48
N LYS A 28 19.98 11.17 1.10
CA LYS A 28 19.98 11.35 2.57
C LYS A 28 18.69 11.99 3.08
N LEU A 29 18.07 12.88 2.31
CA LEU A 29 16.79 13.49 2.65
C LEU A 29 15.66 12.45 2.61
N GLU A 30 15.65 11.58 1.61
CA GLU A 30 14.71 10.48 1.47
C GLU A 30 14.77 9.53 2.68
N LYS A 31 15.98 9.19 3.13
CA LYS A 31 16.19 8.38 4.35
C LYS A 31 15.69 9.09 5.62
N LYS A 32 15.82 10.42 5.70
CA LYS A 32 15.26 11.21 6.82
C LYS A 32 13.74 11.36 6.77
N ILE A 33 13.16 11.54 5.59
CA ILE A 33 11.71 11.67 5.40
C ILE A 33 11.02 10.32 5.65
N SER A 34 11.61 9.22 5.20
CA SER A 34 11.14 7.86 5.49
C SER A 34 11.13 7.59 7.00
N ASN A 35 12.23 7.91 7.71
CA ASN A 35 12.28 7.73 9.16
C ASN A 35 11.31 8.67 9.93
N LYS A 36 11.10 9.90 9.45
CA LYS A 36 10.18 10.87 10.08
C LYS A 36 8.71 10.59 9.77
N ALA A 37 8.41 9.97 8.62
CA ALA A 37 7.07 9.50 8.27
C ALA A 37 6.66 8.27 9.09
N VAL A 38 7.60 7.42 9.51
CA VAL A 38 7.33 6.27 10.39
C VAL A 38 7.02 6.72 11.84
N GLU A 39 7.62 7.81 12.31
CA GLU A 39 7.40 8.31 13.67
C GLU A 39 6.05 9.01 13.86
N ASN A 40 5.50 9.64 12.82
CA ASN A 40 4.26 10.45 12.90
C ASN A 40 2.95 9.66 12.68
N ILE A 41 3.00 8.32 12.60
CA ILE A 41 1.81 7.44 12.45
C ILE A 41 1.55 6.63 13.74
N THR A 42 2.09 7.07 14.88
CA THR A 42 1.78 6.45 16.17
C THR A 42 1.01 7.41 17.07
N THR A 43 -0.30 7.50 16.80
CA THR A 43 -1.36 7.55 17.82
C THR A 43 -2.70 7.62 17.12
N PRO A 44 -3.27 6.48 16.67
CA PRO A 44 -4.73 6.42 16.67
C PRO A 44 -5.16 6.63 18.12
N MET A 45 -5.84 7.73 18.41
CA MET A 45 -6.62 7.89 19.63
C MET A 45 -7.63 6.75 19.61
N VAL A 46 -7.29 5.65 20.29
CA VAL A 46 -8.18 4.51 20.49
C VAL A 46 -9.26 5.00 21.42
N THR A 47 -10.36 5.50 20.85
CA THR A 47 -11.65 5.49 21.54
C THR A 47 -11.86 4.05 21.93
N ARG A 48 -11.66 3.74 23.22
CA ARG A 48 -11.89 2.41 23.79
C ARG A 48 -13.39 2.15 23.69
N VAL A 49 -13.81 1.63 22.54
CA VAL A 49 -15.06 0.90 22.45
C VAL A 49 -14.97 -0.18 23.53
N PRO A 50 -15.96 -0.32 24.42
CA PRO A 50 -15.94 -1.39 25.41
C PRO A 50 -15.64 -2.68 24.66
N VAL A 51 -14.66 -3.43 25.15
CA VAL A 51 -14.31 -4.74 24.60
C VAL A 51 -15.58 -5.57 24.68
N THR A 52 -16.29 -5.68 23.56
CA THR A 52 -17.32 -6.68 23.40
C THR A 52 -16.64 -8.00 23.77
N PRO A 53 -17.18 -8.79 24.72
CA PRO A 53 -16.58 -10.08 25.03
C PRO A 53 -16.31 -10.81 23.70
N ALA A 54 -15.19 -11.51 23.60
CA ALA A 54 -14.93 -12.37 22.46
C ALA A 54 -16.17 -13.25 22.32
N ILE A 55 -16.97 -12.99 21.29
CA ILE A 55 -18.06 -13.87 20.95
C ILE A 55 -17.33 -15.11 20.51
N GLU A 56 -17.24 -16.11 21.39
CA GLU A 56 -17.03 -17.50 21.02
C GLU A 56 -18.26 -17.83 20.17
N ALA A 57 -18.21 -17.41 18.90
CA ALA A 57 -19.19 -17.82 17.93
C ALA A 57 -18.92 -19.30 17.76
N ASP A 58 -19.76 -20.12 18.38
CA ASP A 58 -19.87 -21.53 18.03
C ASP A 58 -20.10 -21.57 16.52
N TYR A 59 -19.05 -21.95 15.79
CA TYR A 59 -19.13 -22.12 14.35
C TYR A 59 -20.02 -23.33 14.11
N ASP A 60 -21.31 -23.08 13.94
CA ASP A 60 -22.26 -24.10 13.59
C ASP A 60 -21.98 -24.56 12.16
N GLU A 61 -21.55 -25.82 12.03
CA GLU A 61 -21.21 -26.44 10.74
C GLU A 61 -22.41 -26.40 9.77
N LEU A 62 -23.64 -26.41 10.31
CA LEU A 62 -24.87 -26.27 9.55
C LEU A 62 -25.01 -24.89 8.88
N MET A 63 -24.56 -23.82 9.54
CA MET A 63 -24.57 -22.46 8.96
C MET A 63 -23.57 -22.33 7.81
N LEU A 64 -22.43 -23.01 7.89
CA LEU A 64 -21.42 -23.02 6.82
C LEU A 64 -21.92 -23.75 5.58
N GLU A 65 -22.61 -24.87 5.74
CA GLU A 65 -23.27 -25.58 4.64
C GLU A 65 -24.34 -24.71 3.98
N GLU A 66 -25.17 -24.02 4.76
CA GLU A 66 -26.20 -23.12 4.24
C GLU A 66 -25.58 -21.95 3.45
N LEU A 67 -24.52 -21.33 3.97
CA LEU A 67 -23.80 -20.26 3.29
C LEU A 67 -23.14 -20.72 1.98
N ASN A 68 -22.65 -21.95 1.97
CA ASN A 68 -22.02 -22.54 0.79
C ASN A 68 -23.02 -22.86 -0.31
N ASN A 69 -24.22 -23.28 0.06
CA ASN A 69 -25.32 -23.63 -0.84
C ASN A 69 -26.17 -22.41 -1.24
N ALA A 70 -26.07 -21.30 -0.51
CA ALA A 70 -26.78 -20.06 -0.81
C ALA A 70 -26.40 -19.51 -2.20
N PRO A 71 -27.35 -18.84 -2.90
CA PRO A 71 -27.07 -18.22 -4.19
C PRO A 71 -26.03 -17.10 -4.03
N LYS A 72 -24.95 -17.19 -4.81
CA LYS A 72 -23.82 -16.25 -4.77
C LYS A 72 -23.92 -15.24 -5.91
N ALA A 73 -23.63 -13.98 -5.62
CA ALA A 73 -23.41 -12.91 -6.58
C ALA A 73 -21.91 -12.81 -6.90
N GLU A 74 -21.59 -12.44 -8.13
CA GLU A 74 -20.20 -12.29 -8.60
C GLU A 74 -19.84 -10.82 -8.70
N TYR A 75 -18.72 -10.44 -8.09
CA TYR A 75 -18.20 -9.08 -8.10
C TYR A 75 -16.80 -9.07 -8.71
N LYS A 76 -16.60 -8.23 -9.72
CA LYS A 76 -15.32 -8.07 -10.41
C LYS A 76 -14.57 -6.87 -9.87
N TYR A 77 -13.28 -7.07 -9.60
CA TYR A 77 -12.35 -6.05 -9.12
C TYR A 77 -11.13 -6.04 -10.01
N THR A 78 -10.61 -4.86 -10.33
CA THR A 78 -9.35 -4.70 -11.05
C THR A 78 -8.30 -4.23 -10.05
N LEU A 79 -7.28 -5.04 -9.77
CA LEU A 79 -6.20 -4.70 -8.84
C LEU A 79 -5.30 -3.60 -9.42
N SER A 80 -4.54 -2.88 -8.58
CA SER A 80 -3.54 -1.91 -9.06
C SER A 80 -2.44 -2.55 -9.92
N THR A 81 -2.24 -3.87 -9.80
CA THR A 81 -1.36 -4.67 -10.65
C THR A 81 -1.89 -4.87 -12.07
N GLY A 82 -3.15 -4.52 -12.33
CA GLY A 82 -3.86 -4.81 -13.58
C GLY A 82 -4.49 -6.20 -13.64
N GLU A 83 -4.37 -7.01 -12.58
CA GLU A 83 -5.01 -8.32 -12.49
C GLU A 83 -6.51 -8.19 -12.20
N GLU A 84 -7.35 -8.93 -12.92
CA GLU A 84 -8.79 -9.01 -12.64
C GLU A 84 -9.10 -10.14 -11.65
N VAL A 85 -9.87 -9.80 -10.62
CA VAL A 85 -10.29 -10.71 -9.56
C VAL A 85 -11.81 -10.78 -9.53
N THR A 86 -12.35 -12.01 -9.45
CA THR A 86 -13.77 -12.23 -9.23
C THR A 86 -13.99 -12.84 -7.86
N ILE A 87 -14.82 -12.19 -7.03
CA ILE A 87 -15.22 -12.68 -5.71
C ILE A 87 -16.68 -13.09 -5.75
N LYS A 88 -16.99 -14.27 -5.21
CA LYS A 88 -18.36 -14.79 -5.09
C LYS A 88 -18.84 -14.62 -3.66
N ILE A 89 -19.92 -13.88 -3.47
CA ILE A 89 -20.45 -13.52 -2.15
C ILE A 89 -21.94 -13.87 -2.10
N PRO A 90 -22.46 -14.42 -0.99
CA PRO A 90 -23.90 -14.64 -0.82
C PRO A 90 -24.72 -13.38 -1.10
N ARG A 91 -25.91 -13.54 -1.70
CA ARG A 91 -26.83 -12.42 -1.95
C ARG A 91 -27.26 -11.77 -0.62
N GLY A 92 -27.41 -10.45 -0.63
CA GLY A 92 -27.80 -9.67 0.55
C GLY A 92 -26.64 -9.24 1.46
N VAL A 93 -25.41 -9.64 1.12
CA VAL A 93 -24.19 -9.15 1.77
C VAL A 93 -23.51 -8.14 0.85
N ASP A 94 -23.13 -7.00 1.41
CA ASP A 94 -22.43 -5.96 0.65
C ASP A 94 -21.04 -6.43 0.21
N PRO A 95 -20.63 -6.13 -1.03
CA PRO A 95 -19.30 -6.45 -1.51
C PRO A 95 -18.20 -5.72 -0.71
N PRO A 96 -17.05 -6.37 -0.46
CA PRO A 96 -15.92 -5.73 0.20
C PRO A 96 -15.37 -4.58 -0.67
N PRO A 97 -14.90 -3.48 -0.05
CA PRO A 97 -14.28 -2.38 -0.78
C PRO A 97 -13.03 -2.82 -1.55
N GLN A 98 -12.76 -2.18 -2.70
CA GLN A 98 -11.57 -2.41 -3.54
C GLN A 98 -10.25 -2.44 -2.73
N VAL A 99 -10.07 -1.49 -1.80
CA VAL A 99 -8.87 -1.38 -0.95
C VAL A 99 -8.71 -2.57 0.00
N VAL A 100 -9.81 -3.21 0.38
CA VAL A 100 -9.79 -4.42 1.22
C VAL A 100 -9.44 -5.64 0.37
N VAL A 101 -10.04 -5.78 -0.81
CA VAL A 101 -9.72 -6.85 -1.78
C VAL A 101 -8.24 -6.84 -2.13
N GLU A 102 -7.70 -5.66 -2.43
CA GLU A 102 -6.29 -5.49 -2.77
C GLU A 102 -5.35 -5.89 -1.63
N ARG A 103 -5.65 -5.49 -0.38
CA ARG A 103 -4.86 -5.91 0.79
C ARG A 103 -4.92 -7.41 1.04
N MET A 104 -6.07 -8.05 0.82
CA MET A 104 -6.20 -9.51 0.94
C MET A 104 -5.35 -10.24 -0.09
N TYR A 105 -5.34 -9.75 -1.34
CA TYR A 105 -4.53 -10.35 -2.41
C TYR A 105 -3.04 -10.13 -2.22
N GLN A 106 -2.61 -8.95 -1.76
CA GLN A 106 -1.22 -8.66 -1.44
C GLN A 106 -0.66 -9.55 -0.32
N ARG A 107 -1.47 -9.89 0.69
CA ARG A 107 -1.05 -10.78 1.80
C ARG A 107 -0.86 -12.24 1.39
N ARG A 108 -1.40 -12.65 0.25
CA ARG A 108 -1.35 -14.04 -0.24
C ARG A 108 -0.12 -14.31 -1.13
N ARG A 109 0.50 -13.25 -1.69
CA ARG A 109 1.78 -13.31 -2.42
C ARG A 109 2.94 -13.25 -1.43
#